data_AF-A0A9D7SUR9-F1
#
_entry.id   AF-A0A9D7SUR9-F1
#
_cell.length_a   1.000
_cell.length_b   1.000
_cell.length_c   1.000
_cell.angle_alpha   90.00
_cell.angle_beta   90.00
_cell.angle_gamma   90.00
#
_symmetry.space_group_name_H-M   'P 1'
#
loop_
_entity.id
_entity.type
_entity.pdbx_description
1 polymer ?
#
loop_
_entity_poly.entity_id
_entity_poly.type
_entity_poly.pdbx_seq_one_letter_code
_entity_poly.pdbx_strand_id
1 'polypeptide(L)'
;MFYFFINNASGQCNSLVSLTSQFDVDHFAGTGCTNLKGGLYINGSGITNLDSLYKITHVKNLYISGTFLSDLSGLKSLDSIDGTLGISENGLLLNLNGLQKLSAVGSLYIWQNPQIADITQLSKITHTTAVDTSSDIDGRIWIGYNQLLSDLDGLQNITRIDGELNIESNPSLENLFGFSGLQTVRKYLAIQKNNTLSNLNGLENLLSVRELKILNNEGMTSLRGLSNLSHVPEGVSINFNPALTSVEGWII
;
A
#
# COMPACT_ATOMS: atom_id res chain seq x y z
N MET A 1 -16.91 -20.98 -20.08
CA MET A 1 -16.55 -21.92 -18.99
C MET A 1 -15.25 -22.60 -19.39
N PHE A 2 -14.11 -21.99 -19.06
CA PHE A 2 -12.80 -22.61 -19.30
C PHE A 2 -12.40 -23.35 -18.02
N TYR A 3 -12.45 -24.68 -18.05
CA TYR A 3 -11.93 -25.51 -16.97
C TYR A 3 -10.40 -25.57 -17.08
N PHE A 4 -9.69 -24.88 -16.18
CA PHE A 4 -8.27 -25.14 -15.96
C PHE A 4 -8.13 -26.28 -14.95
N PHE A 5 -7.93 -27.51 -15.44
CA PHE A 5 -7.34 -28.57 -14.63
C PHE A 5 -5.83 -28.40 -14.67
N ILE A 6 -5.25 -27.76 -13.65
CA ILE A 6 -3.81 -27.80 -13.42
C ILE A 6 -3.55 -28.84 -12.34
N ASN A 7 -3.13 -30.02 -12.75
CA ASN A 7 -2.62 -31.07 -11.85
C ASN A 7 -1.14 -30.76 -11.55
N ASN A 8 -0.85 -29.74 -10.74
CA ASN A 8 0.51 -29.46 -10.29
C ASN A 8 0.77 -30.12 -8.94
N ALA A 9 1.40 -31.29 -8.99
CA ALA A 9 1.87 -32.04 -7.81
C ALA A 9 2.87 -31.28 -6.92
N SER A 10 3.25 -30.04 -7.28
CA SER A 10 4.20 -29.18 -6.55
C SER A 10 3.58 -27.93 -5.90
N GLY A 11 2.26 -27.70 -6.04
CA GLY A 11 1.59 -26.52 -5.47
C GLY A 11 2.05 -25.17 -6.04
N GLN A 12 2.81 -25.15 -7.14
CA GLN A 12 3.27 -23.94 -7.83
C GLN A 12 2.44 -23.69 -9.08
N CYS A 13 2.06 -22.43 -9.32
CA CYS A 13 1.29 -22.03 -10.49
C CYS A 13 2.00 -20.85 -11.18
N ASN A 14 2.56 -21.15 -12.35
CA ASN A 14 3.49 -20.26 -13.05
C ASN A 14 2.80 -19.25 -13.97
N SER A 15 1.61 -19.58 -14.45
CA SER A 15 0.78 -18.66 -15.23
C SER A 15 0.10 -17.66 -14.32
N LEU A 16 -0.23 -16.50 -14.89
CA LEU A 16 -1.14 -15.54 -14.27
C LEU A 16 -2.47 -16.21 -13.92
N VAL A 17 -2.96 -15.97 -12.71
CA VAL A 17 -4.31 -16.39 -12.28
C VAL A 17 -5.21 -15.17 -12.25
N SER A 18 -6.34 -15.23 -12.94
CA SER A 18 -7.38 -14.20 -12.90
C SER A 18 -8.68 -14.80 -12.38
N LEU A 19 -9.19 -14.27 -11.29
CA LEU A 19 -10.48 -14.64 -10.68
C LEU A 19 -11.45 -13.48 -10.92
N THR A 20 -12.48 -13.71 -11.74
CA THR A 20 -13.40 -12.64 -12.15
C THR A 20 -14.83 -12.80 -11.65
N SER A 21 -15.08 -13.87 -10.91
CA SER A 21 -16.36 -14.19 -10.30
C SER A 21 -16.17 -14.97 -9.00
N GLN A 22 -17.20 -15.01 -8.15
CA GLN A 22 -17.18 -15.85 -6.95
C GLN A 22 -17.00 -17.33 -7.32
N PHE A 23 -17.54 -17.77 -8.46
CA PHE A 23 -17.33 -19.13 -8.96
C PHE A 23 -15.85 -19.45 -9.16
N ASP A 24 -15.06 -18.52 -9.73
CA ASP A 24 -13.63 -18.73 -9.93
C ASP A 24 -12.88 -18.85 -8.59
N VAL A 25 -13.24 -18.02 -7.62
CA VAL A 25 -12.69 -18.08 -6.25
C VAL A 25 -13.02 -19.43 -5.61
N ASP A 26 -14.29 -19.82 -5.61
CA ASP A 26 -14.78 -21.03 -4.93
C ASP A 26 -14.09 -22.29 -5.48
N HIS A 27 -13.80 -22.32 -6.78
CA HIS A 27 -13.15 -23.45 -7.45
C HIS A 27 -11.61 -23.41 -7.39
N PHE A 28 -11.01 -22.29 -6.96
CA PHE A 28 -9.55 -22.15 -6.91
C PHE A 28 -8.89 -23.19 -6.00
N ALA A 29 -9.53 -23.56 -4.89
CA ALA A 29 -8.98 -24.55 -3.95
C ALA A 29 -8.68 -25.92 -4.62
N GLY A 30 -9.40 -26.26 -5.70
CA GLY A 30 -9.18 -27.47 -6.49
C GLY A 30 -7.88 -27.49 -7.29
N THR A 31 -7.22 -26.34 -7.49
CA THR A 31 -5.93 -26.24 -8.19
C THR A 31 -4.75 -26.74 -7.36
N GLY A 32 -4.89 -26.74 -6.03
CA GLY A 32 -3.78 -27.03 -5.11
C GLY A 32 -2.67 -25.97 -5.08
N CYS A 33 -2.82 -24.84 -5.78
CA CYS A 33 -1.82 -23.77 -5.79
C CYS A 33 -1.61 -23.17 -4.38
N THR A 34 -0.35 -23.04 -3.98
CA THR A 34 0.10 -22.36 -2.76
C THR A 34 1.08 -21.22 -3.07
N ASN A 35 1.76 -21.29 -4.21
CA ASN A 35 2.70 -20.28 -4.71
C ASN A 35 2.32 -19.86 -6.14
N LEU A 36 2.00 -18.58 -6.34
CA LEU A 36 1.57 -18.02 -7.62
C LEU A 36 2.65 -17.14 -8.25
N LYS A 37 3.59 -17.77 -8.96
CA LYS A 37 4.70 -17.08 -9.65
C LYS A 37 4.24 -16.20 -10.81
N GLY A 38 3.08 -16.50 -11.40
CA GLY A 38 2.49 -15.66 -12.44
C GLY A 38 1.75 -14.43 -11.92
N GLY A 39 1.46 -14.38 -10.61
CA GLY A 39 0.61 -13.36 -9.99
C GLY A 39 -0.87 -13.76 -9.93
N LEU A 40 -1.63 -12.96 -9.18
CA LEU A 40 -3.05 -13.16 -8.88
C LEU A 40 -3.80 -11.84 -9.07
N TYR A 41 -4.82 -11.87 -9.93
CA TYR A 41 -5.72 -10.74 -10.19
C TYR A 41 -7.12 -11.16 -9.77
N ILE A 42 -7.70 -10.43 -8.84
CA ILE A 42 -9.04 -10.63 -8.33
C ILE A 42 -9.84 -9.40 -8.72
N ASN A 43 -10.78 -9.55 -9.67
CA ASN A 43 -11.59 -8.44 -10.12
C ASN A 43 -13.00 -8.86 -10.50
N GLY A 44 -13.98 -8.40 -9.74
CA GLY A 44 -15.38 -8.60 -10.07
C GLY A 44 -16.28 -8.26 -8.90
N SER A 45 -17.32 -7.46 -9.16
CA SER A 45 -18.26 -7.00 -8.13
C SER A 45 -19.10 -8.13 -7.52
N GLY A 46 -19.13 -9.30 -8.15
CA GLY A 46 -19.75 -10.51 -7.59
C GLY A 46 -18.90 -11.25 -6.57
N ILE A 47 -17.63 -10.86 -6.37
CA ILE A 47 -16.72 -11.50 -5.41
C ILE A 47 -16.96 -10.89 -4.03
N THR A 48 -17.39 -11.73 -3.09
CA THR A 48 -17.84 -11.34 -1.74
C THR A 48 -17.04 -11.97 -0.61
N ASN A 49 -16.27 -13.03 -0.91
CA ASN A 49 -15.29 -13.61 0.01
C ASN A 49 -14.10 -14.21 -0.77
N LEU A 50 -13.02 -14.52 -0.06
CA LEU A 50 -11.80 -15.13 -0.58
C LEU A 50 -11.52 -16.51 0.03
N ASP A 51 -12.52 -17.17 0.61
CA ASP A 51 -12.33 -18.29 1.55
C ASP A 51 -11.48 -19.44 0.98
N SER A 52 -11.63 -19.73 -0.32
CA SER A 52 -10.89 -20.77 -1.04
C SER A 52 -9.40 -20.45 -1.28
N LEU A 53 -8.95 -19.23 -0.97
CA LEU A 53 -7.56 -18.79 -1.17
C LEU A 53 -6.65 -19.06 0.04
N TYR A 54 -7.16 -19.67 1.10
CA TYR A 54 -6.48 -19.87 2.40
C TYR A 54 -5.15 -20.62 2.36
N LYS A 55 -4.83 -21.30 1.26
CA LYS A 55 -3.57 -22.03 1.05
C LYS A 55 -2.47 -21.21 0.38
N ILE A 56 -2.82 -20.05 -0.18
CA ILE A 56 -1.83 -19.17 -0.82
C ILE A 56 -0.91 -18.63 0.27
N THR A 57 0.38 -18.85 0.08
CA THR A 57 1.44 -18.37 0.98
C THR A 57 2.34 -17.36 0.30
N HIS A 58 2.50 -17.45 -1.03
CA HIS A 58 3.41 -16.61 -1.80
C HIS A 58 2.77 -16.26 -3.14
N VAL A 59 2.93 -15.01 -3.58
CA VAL A 59 2.47 -14.54 -4.90
C VAL A 59 3.48 -13.56 -5.49
N LYS A 60 3.64 -13.56 -6.81
CA LYS A 60 4.49 -12.57 -7.47
C LYS A 60 3.87 -11.17 -7.39
N ASN A 61 2.64 -11.03 -7.85
CA ASN A 61 1.85 -9.81 -7.74
C ASN A 61 0.45 -10.18 -7.27
N LEU A 62 -0.18 -9.32 -6.47
CA LEU A 62 -1.56 -9.46 -6.05
C LEU A 62 -2.29 -8.16 -6.32
N TYR A 63 -3.29 -8.21 -7.20
CA TYR A 63 -4.20 -7.10 -7.45
C TYR A 63 -5.62 -7.50 -7.06
N ILE A 64 -6.24 -6.75 -6.17
CA ILE A 64 -7.63 -6.94 -5.72
C ILE A 64 -8.39 -5.66 -6.03
N SER A 65 -9.30 -5.73 -6.99
CA SER A 65 -10.00 -4.52 -7.44
C SER A 65 -11.45 -4.71 -7.84
N GLY A 66 -12.29 -3.72 -7.57
CA GLY A 66 -13.69 -3.74 -8.00
C GLY A 66 -14.51 -4.88 -7.38
N THR A 67 -14.17 -5.30 -6.16
CA THR A 67 -14.86 -6.40 -5.46
C THR A 67 -15.88 -5.89 -4.44
N PHE A 68 -16.77 -6.77 -3.98
CA PHE A 68 -17.69 -6.54 -2.86
C PHE A 68 -17.21 -7.24 -1.57
N LEU A 69 -15.89 -7.35 -1.42
CA LEU A 69 -15.26 -7.85 -0.20
C LEU A 69 -15.43 -6.84 0.94
N SER A 70 -15.64 -7.35 2.16
CA SER A 70 -15.59 -6.56 3.39
C SER A 70 -14.23 -6.67 4.11
N ASP A 71 -13.53 -7.79 3.91
CA ASP A 71 -12.16 -8.05 4.35
C ASP A 71 -11.43 -8.99 3.36
N LEU A 72 -10.17 -9.34 3.67
CA LEU A 72 -9.31 -10.23 2.88
C LEU A 72 -9.00 -11.54 3.61
N SER A 73 -9.85 -12.00 4.53
CA SER A 73 -9.55 -13.07 5.50
C SER A 73 -9.17 -14.41 4.87
N GLY A 74 -9.64 -14.66 3.65
CA GLY A 74 -9.20 -15.78 2.81
C GLY A 74 -7.70 -15.80 2.49
N LEU A 75 -6.98 -14.69 2.69
CA LEU A 75 -5.53 -14.57 2.46
C LEU A 75 -4.68 -14.75 3.74
N LYS A 76 -5.25 -15.20 4.86
CA LYS A 76 -4.58 -15.36 6.18
C LYS A 76 -3.25 -16.13 6.21
N SER A 77 -2.93 -16.88 5.16
CA SER A 77 -1.69 -17.64 5.03
C SER A 77 -0.62 -16.94 4.20
N LEU A 78 -0.95 -15.81 3.56
CA LEU A 78 -0.06 -15.06 2.69
C LEU A 78 1.09 -14.45 3.51
N ASP A 79 2.31 -14.83 3.16
CA ASP A 79 3.54 -14.51 3.89
C ASP A 79 4.36 -13.44 3.15
N SER A 80 4.43 -13.54 1.82
CA SER A 80 5.16 -12.58 0.98
C SER A 80 4.47 -12.31 -0.36
N ILE A 81 4.72 -11.10 -0.86
CA ILE A 81 4.42 -10.67 -2.22
C ILE A 81 5.72 -10.14 -2.83
N ASP A 82 6.28 -10.82 -3.82
CA ASP A 82 7.61 -10.44 -4.36
C ASP A 82 7.57 -9.06 -5.05
N GLY A 83 6.46 -8.76 -5.72
CA GLY A 83 6.20 -7.53 -6.44
C GLY A 83 5.09 -6.70 -5.79
N THR A 84 4.04 -6.40 -6.53
CA THR A 84 3.04 -5.43 -6.11
C THR A 84 1.88 -6.06 -5.32
N LEU A 85 1.54 -5.46 -4.17
CA LEU A 85 0.22 -5.53 -3.55
C LEU A 85 -0.59 -4.31 -3.99
N GLY A 86 -1.58 -4.50 -4.86
CA GLY A 86 -2.52 -3.48 -5.28
C GLY A 86 -3.92 -3.77 -4.77
N ILE A 87 -4.49 -2.87 -3.99
CA ILE A 87 -5.85 -2.94 -3.48
C ILE A 87 -6.56 -1.67 -3.92
N SER A 88 -7.50 -1.79 -4.86
CA SER A 88 -8.13 -0.61 -5.44
C SER A 88 -9.59 -0.73 -5.79
N GLU A 89 -10.35 0.35 -5.66
CA GLU A 89 -11.75 0.40 -6.10
C GLU A 89 -12.65 -0.64 -5.40
N ASN A 90 -12.33 -1.04 -4.17
CA ASN A 90 -13.18 -1.94 -3.38
C ASN A 90 -14.12 -1.11 -2.52
N GLY A 91 -15.37 -0.98 -2.97
CA GLY A 91 -16.36 -0.06 -2.39
C GLY A 91 -16.84 -0.43 -0.98
N LEU A 92 -16.65 -1.68 -0.54
CA LEU A 92 -17.13 -2.21 0.74
C LEU A 92 -16.00 -2.68 1.68
N LEU A 93 -14.74 -2.62 1.24
CA LEU A 93 -13.61 -3.16 1.99
C LEU A 93 -13.33 -2.26 3.19
N LEU A 94 -13.46 -2.82 4.40
CA LEU A 94 -13.36 -2.06 5.66
C LEU A 94 -11.93 -2.02 6.20
N ASN A 95 -11.19 -3.10 5.98
CA ASN A 95 -9.84 -3.32 6.53
C ASN A 95 -9.09 -4.38 5.71
N LEU A 96 -7.85 -4.65 6.12
CA LEU A 96 -6.97 -5.61 5.46
C LEU A 96 -6.82 -6.92 6.27
N ASN A 97 -7.84 -7.30 7.04
CA ASN A 97 -7.85 -8.58 7.75
C ASN A 97 -7.59 -9.73 6.80
N GLY A 98 -6.65 -10.61 7.17
CA GLY A 98 -6.08 -11.64 6.29
C GLY A 98 -4.61 -11.37 5.95
N LEU A 99 -4.13 -10.13 6.04
CA LEU A 99 -2.73 -9.80 5.72
C LEU A 99 -1.78 -9.78 6.93
N GLN A 100 -2.20 -10.25 8.11
CA GLN A 100 -1.42 -10.13 9.36
C GLN A 100 -0.09 -10.90 9.36
N LYS A 101 0.13 -11.79 8.39
CA LYS A 101 1.40 -12.52 8.22
C LYS A 101 2.35 -11.84 7.22
N LEU A 102 1.83 -10.99 6.35
CA LEU A 102 2.56 -10.40 5.24
C LEU A 102 3.74 -9.57 5.76
N SER A 103 4.96 -10.04 5.51
CA SER A 103 6.19 -9.43 6.02
C SER A 103 7.03 -8.74 4.95
N ALA A 104 6.75 -9.01 3.68
CA ALA A 104 7.49 -8.48 2.54
C ALA A 104 6.56 -8.16 1.36
N VAL A 105 6.75 -6.97 0.80
CA VAL A 105 6.10 -6.50 -0.44
C VAL A 105 7.14 -5.79 -1.31
N GLY A 106 7.06 -5.94 -2.62
CA GLY A 106 7.81 -5.13 -3.56
C GLY A 106 7.28 -3.69 -3.65
N SER A 107 5.98 -3.54 -3.88
CA SER A 107 5.29 -2.24 -3.87
C SER A 107 3.90 -2.37 -3.22
N LEU A 108 3.41 -1.29 -2.62
CA LEU A 108 2.10 -1.20 -1.97
C LEU A 108 1.26 -0.10 -2.60
N TYR A 109 0.07 -0.44 -3.06
CA TYR A 109 -0.93 0.51 -3.57
C TYR A 109 -2.26 0.28 -2.86
N ILE A 110 -2.73 1.29 -2.12
CA ILE A 110 -4.06 1.30 -1.49
C ILE A 110 -4.81 2.51 -2.05
N TRP A 111 -5.67 2.27 -3.03
CA TRP A 111 -6.21 3.34 -3.86
C TRP A 111 -7.73 3.28 -4.02
N GLN A 112 -8.44 4.37 -3.77
CA GLN A 112 -9.88 4.45 -4.03
C GLN A 112 -10.67 3.33 -3.31
N ASN A 113 -10.36 3.07 -2.03
CA ASN A 113 -11.15 2.17 -1.20
C ASN A 113 -11.88 3.03 -0.14
N PRO A 114 -13.08 3.53 -0.46
CA PRO A 114 -13.72 4.59 0.33
C PRO A 114 -14.11 4.16 1.74
N GLN A 115 -14.18 2.85 2.02
CA GLN A 115 -14.57 2.31 3.32
C GLN A 115 -13.39 1.80 4.17
N ILE A 116 -12.15 1.77 3.64
CA ILE A 116 -10.99 1.35 4.43
C ILE A 116 -10.74 2.40 5.52
N ALA A 117 -10.78 1.94 6.76
CA ALA A 117 -10.44 2.75 7.94
C ALA A 117 -9.27 2.16 8.75
N ASP A 118 -8.92 0.89 8.53
CA ASP A 118 -7.89 0.18 9.30
C ASP A 118 -6.95 -0.60 8.36
N ILE A 119 -5.65 -0.30 8.45
CA ILE A 119 -4.58 -1.00 7.73
C ILE A 119 -3.54 -1.61 8.69
N THR A 120 -3.85 -1.74 9.99
CA THR A 120 -2.93 -2.23 11.04
C THR A 120 -2.39 -3.64 10.78
N GLN A 121 -3.10 -4.40 9.95
CA GLN A 121 -2.70 -5.75 9.54
C GLN A 121 -1.43 -5.76 8.68
N LEU A 122 -0.96 -4.61 8.18
CA LEU A 122 0.32 -4.48 7.46
C LEU A 122 1.55 -4.36 8.36
N SER A 123 1.38 -4.37 9.69
CA SER A 123 2.43 -4.07 10.68
C SER A 123 3.69 -4.93 10.61
N LYS A 124 3.70 -6.05 9.89
CA LYS A 124 4.91 -6.86 9.70
C LYS A 124 5.80 -6.43 8.54
N ILE A 125 5.32 -5.55 7.67
CA ILE A 125 6.12 -5.03 6.55
C ILE A 125 7.18 -4.08 7.10
N THR A 126 8.44 -4.35 6.77
CA THR A 126 9.59 -3.55 7.25
C THR A 126 10.28 -2.73 6.17
N HIS A 127 10.03 -3.06 4.91
CA HIS A 127 10.61 -2.41 3.74
C HIS A 127 9.80 -2.74 2.49
N THR A 128 9.97 -1.91 1.45
CA THR A 128 9.62 -2.26 0.07
C THR A 128 10.86 -2.74 -0.67
N THR A 129 10.72 -3.73 -1.55
CA THR A 129 11.83 -4.22 -2.39
C THR A 129 11.69 -3.77 -3.83
N ALA A 130 12.70 -3.08 -4.36
CA ALA A 130 12.80 -2.92 -5.81
C ALA A 130 13.17 -4.27 -6.45
N VAL A 131 12.30 -4.82 -7.29
CA VAL A 131 12.54 -6.08 -8.01
C VAL A 131 13.42 -5.82 -9.24
N ASP A 132 13.28 -4.64 -9.83
CA ASP A 132 14.09 -4.09 -10.89
C ASP A 132 14.38 -2.60 -10.61
N THR A 133 15.62 -2.28 -10.28
CA THR A 133 16.03 -0.89 -10.00
C THR A 133 15.96 0.03 -11.21
N SER A 134 15.76 -0.50 -12.42
CA SER A 134 15.51 0.27 -13.64
C SER A 134 14.03 0.54 -13.91
N SER A 135 13.14 -0.17 -13.21
CA SER A 135 11.70 0.04 -13.26
C SER A 135 11.31 1.22 -12.38
N ASP A 136 10.58 2.18 -12.95
CA ASP A 136 10.09 3.30 -12.16
C ASP A 136 9.01 2.91 -11.16
N ILE A 137 8.29 1.80 -11.40
CA ILE A 137 7.12 1.34 -10.62
C ILE A 137 7.46 0.52 -9.36
N ASP A 138 8.73 0.26 -9.12
CA ASP A 138 9.22 -0.66 -8.10
C ASP A 138 9.52 0.04 -6.76
N GLY A 139 9.32 -0.66 -5.65
CA GLY A 139 9.64 -0.16 -4.30
C GLY A 139 8.69 0.94 -3.79
N ARG A 140 7.51 1.12 -4.40
CA ARG A 140 6.62 2.26 -4.13
C ARG A 140 5.62 2.00 -3.00
N ILE A 141 5.23 3.06 -2.30
CA ILE A 141 4.04 3.09 -1.45
C ILE A 141 3.14 4.24 -1.90
N TRP A 142 2.00 3.90 -2.48
CA TRP A 142 0.98 4.87 -2.92
C TRP A 142 -0.32 4.63 -2.17
N ILE A 143 -0.74 5.62 -1.38
CA ILE A 143 -1.96 5.56 -0.58
C ILE A 143 -2.80 6.77 -0.94
N GLY A 144 -3.95 6.54 -1.57
CA GLY A 144 -4.78 7.65 -1.94
C GLY A 144 -6.23 7.36 -2.22
N TYR A 145 -7.03 8.43 -2.20
CA TYR A 145 -8.48 8.36 -2.42
C TYR A 145 -9.21 7.42 -1.44
N ASN A 146 -8.67 7.23 -0.23
CA ASN A 146 -9.32 6.45 0.84
C ASN A 146 -10.03 7.42 1.78
N GLN A 147 -11.36 7.50 1.67
CA GLN A 147 -12.15 8.56 2.29
C GLN A 147 -12.19 8.48 3.82
N LEU A 148 -12.17 7.27 4.39
CA LEU A 148 -12.28 7.04 5.83
C LEU A 148 -10.95 6.72 6.52
N LEU A 149 -9.83 6.68 5.78
CA LEU A 149 -8.53 6.36 6.36
C LEU A 149 -7.99 7.57 7.15
N SER A 150 -8.00 7.46 8.49
CA SER A 150 -7.63 8.54 9.41
C SER A 150 -6.16 8.56 9.82
N ASP A 151 -5.50 7.41 9.74
CA ASP A 151 -4.10 7.22 10.09
C ASP A 151 -3.49 6.13 9.19
N LEU A 152 -2.21 5.85 9.41
CA LEU A 152 -1.45 4.85 8.66
C LEU A 152 -0.89 3.77 9.59
N ASP A 153 -1.50 3.58 10.75
CA ASP A 153 -1.07 2.55 11.70
C ASP A 153 -1.11 1.19 11.00
N GLY A 154 -0.02 0.43 11.15
CA GLY A 154 0.27 -0.74 10.31
C GLY A 154 1.50 -0.56 9.43
N LEU A 155 2.01 0.66 9.23
CA LEU A 155 3.23 0.88 8.44
C LEU A 155 4.46 1.22 9.30
N GLN A 156 4.32 1.27 10.63
CA GLN A 156 5.30 1.85 11.57
C GLN A 156 6.68 1.19 11.54
N ASN A 157 6.76 -0.04 11.05
CA ASN A 157 8.00 -0.81 10.96
C ASN A 157 8.76 -0.58 9.65
N ILE A 158 8.19 0.19 8.71
CA ILE A 158 8.85 0.53 7.46
C ILE A 158 9.96 1.55 7.75
N THR A 159 11.21 1.13 7.55
CA THR A 159 12.38 1.99 7.77
C THR A 159 12.90 2.60 6.47
N ARG A 160 12.59 1.98 5.32
CA ARG A 160 13.05 2.43 4.01
C ARG A 160 12.05 2.10 2.92
N ILE A 161 11.88 3.05 2.01
CA ILE A 161 11.10 2.92 0.77
C ILE A 161 12.08 3.03 -0.40
N ASP A 162 12.18 1.97 -1.19
CA ASP A 162 13.13 1.87 -2.29
C ASP A 162 12.76 2.70 -3.53
N GLY A 163 11.48 3.04 -3.67
CA GLY A 163 10.93 3.88 -4.73
C GLY A 163 10.39 5.19 -4.19
N GLU A 164 9.11 5.42 -4.44
CA GLU A 164 8.38 6.65 -4.14
C GLU A 164 7.38 6.43 -3.00
N LEU A 165 7.20 7.45 -2.16
CA LEU A 165 6.09 7.53 -1.21
C LEU A 165 5.12 8.62 -1.70
N ASN A 166 3.90 8.24 -2.05
CA ASN A 166 2.83 9.18 -2.42
C ASN A 166 1.62 8.99 -1.51
N ILE A 167 1.23 10.05 -0.81
CA ILE A 167 0.05 10.10 0.04
C ILE A 167 -0.86 11.19 -0.52
N GLU A 168 -1.94 10.78 -1.20
CA GLU A 168 -2.79 11.71 -1.95
C GLU A 168 -4.29 11.56 -1.68
N SER A 169 -5.00 12.67 -1.49
CA SER A 169 -6.46 12.68 -1.46
C SER A 169 -7.06 11.72 -0.43
N ASN A 170 -6.49 11.65 0.78
CA ASN A 170 -7.09 10.98 1.94
C ASN A 170 -7.66 12.06 2.87
N PRO A 171 -8.92 12.50 2.66
CA PRO A 171 -9.45 13.69 3.32
C PRO A 171 -9.73 13.54 4.81
N SER A 172 -9.64 12.33 5.37
CA SER A 172 -9.76 12.08 6.82
C SER A 172 -8.41 11.87 7.50
N LEU A 173 -7.30 11.82 6.75
CA LEU A 173 -5.98 11.51 7.28
C LEU A 173 -5.47 12.63 8.21
N GLU A 174 -5.23 12.31 9.47
CA GLU A 174 -4.91 13.30 10.51
C GLU A 174 -3.40 13.38 10.81
N ASN A 175 -2.67 12.28 10.62
CA ASN A 175 -1.25 12.17 10.96
C ASN A 175 -0.54 11.14 10.07
N LEU A 176 0.78 11.09 10.18
CA LEU A 176 1.64 10.13 9.49
C LEU A 176 2.38 9.21 10.46
N PHE A 177 1.85 8.94 11.67
CA PHE A 177 2.54 8.12 12.69
C PHE A 177 2.84 6.70 12.23
N GLY A 178 2.08 6.20 11.25
CA GLY A 178 2.41 4.99 10.50
C GLY A 178 3.79 5.00 9.83
N PHE A 179 4.46 6.14 9.69
CA PHE A 179 5.82 6.25 9.17
C PHE A 179 6.86 6.59 10.25
N SER A 180 6.56 6.41 11.53
CA SER A 180 7.48 6.75 12.62
C SER A 180 8.84 6.05 12.54
N GLY A 181 8.94 4.91 11.85
CA GLY A 181 10.20 4.21 11.61
C GLY A 181 10.96 4.67 10.36
N LEU A 182 10.35 5.45 9.48
CA LEU A 182 10.84 5.74 8.13
C LEU A 182 12.05 6.67 8.16
N GLN A 183 13.18 6.22 7.59
CA GLN A 183 14.44 6.96 7.55
C GLN A 183 14.82 7.43 6.16
N THR A 184 14.39 6.71 5.11
CA THR A 184 14.79 7.02 3.73
C THR A 184 13.68 6.71 2.74
N VAL A 185 13.41 7.66 1.85
CA VAL A 185 12.67 7.45 0.60
C VAL A 185 13.64 7.70 -0.55
N ARG A 186 13.98 6.68 -1.32
CA ARG A 186 15.09 6.80 -2.29
C ARG A 186 14.80 7.70 -3.47
N LYS A 187 13.54 7.76 -3.91
CA LYS A 187 13.10 8.65 -4.98
C LYS A 187 12.34 9.81 -4.35
N TYR A 188 11.05 9.88 -4.60
CA TYR A 188 10.25 11.06 -4.34
C TYR A 188 9.27 10.86 -3.18
N LEU A 189 9.07 11.89 -2.36
CA LEU A 189 8.03 11.98 -1.33
C LEU A 189 6.98 13.03 -1.73
N ALA A 190 5.75 12.57 -1.98
CA ALA A 190 4.57 13.40 -2.17
C ALA A 190 3.64 13.32 -0.97
N ILE A 191 3.21 14.48 -0.48
CA ILE A 191 2.03 14.57 0.39
C ILE A 191 1.13 15.63 -0.19
N GLN A 192 -0.02 15.24 -0.71
CA GLN A 192 -0.90 16.16 -1.42
C GLN A 192 -2.38 15.94 -1.23
N LYS A 193 -3.16 17.03 -1.19
CA LYS A 193 -4.64 16.97 -1.07
C LYS A 193 -5.14 16.17 0.15
N ASN A 194 -4.38 16.16 1.25
CA ASN A 194 -4.83 15.56 2.51
C ASN A 194 -5.32 16.70 3.42
N ASN A 195 -6.57 17.14 3.18
CA ASN A 195 -7.04 18.43 3.69
C ASN A 195 -7.08 18.53 5.22
N THR A 196 -7.25 17.42 5.94
CA THR A 196 -7.22 17.36 7.41
C THR A 196 -5.81 17.31 8.01
N LEU A 197 -4.81 16.93 7.22
CA LEU A 197 -3.45 16.73 7.69
C LEU A 197 -2.84 18.08 8.07
N SER A 198 -2.71 18.32 9.37
CA SER A 198 -2.29 19.62 9.90
C SER A 198 -0.79 19.78 10.10
N ASN A 199 -0.07 18.67 10.09
CA ASN A 199 1.38 18.61 10.26
C ASN A 199 1.91 17.28 9.68
N LEU A 200 3.23 17.09 9.74
CA LEU A 200 3.91 15.91 9.22
C LEU A 200 4.38 14.96 10.34
N ASN A 201 3.72 14.99 11.50
CA ASN A 201 4.11 14.14 12.63
C ASN A 201 4.07 12.66 12.23
N GLY A 202 5.08 11.92 12.65
CA GLY A 202 5.40 10.58 12.18
C GLY A 202 6.54 10.53 11.16
N LEU A 203 6.97 11.65 10.57
CA LEU A 203 8.14 11.69 9.68
C LEU A 203 9.43 12.14 10.38
N GLU A 204 9.45 12.23 11.71
CA GLU A 204 10.58 12.81 12.46
C GLU A 204 11.88 12.03 12.27
N ASN A 205 11.82 10.76 11.88
CA ASN A 205 13.00 9.94 11.62
C ASN A 205 13.48 9.99 10.16
N LEU A 206 12.77 10.69 9.26
CA LEU A 206 13.13 10.78 7.86
C LEU A 206 14.38 11.64 7.68
N LEU A 207 15.46 11.04 7.17
CA LEU A 207 16.76 11.70 7.01
C LEU A 207 17.03 12.14 5.57
N SER A 208 16.49 11.41 4.59
CA SER A 208 16.81 11.59 3.16
C SER A 208 15.63 11.29 2.25
N VAL A 209 15.41 12.19 1.30
CA VAL A 209 14.57 11.97 0.12
C VAL A 209 15.22 12.63 -1.10
N ARG A 210 15.08 12.10 -2.32
CA ARG A 210 15.67 12.74 -3.50
C ARG A 210 14.96 14.05 -3.84
N GLU A 211 13.62 14.03 -3.87
CA GLU A 211 12.75 15.17 -4.13
C GLU A 211 11.57 15.19 -3.14
N LEU A 212 11.22 16.37 -2.62
CA LEU A 212 10.10 16.55 -1.69
C LEU A 212 9.02 17.48 -2.28
N LYS A 213 7.77 17.03 -2.30
CA LYS A 213 6.61 17.87 -2.64
C LYS A 213 5.54 17.78 -1.56
N ILE A 214 5.18 18.94 -1.01
CA ILE A 214 4.06 19.13 -0.09
C ILE A 214 3.07 20.08 -0.77
N LEU A 215 1.97 19.56 -1.30
CA LEU A 215 1.12 20.31 -2.24
C LEU A 215 -0.36 20.24 -1.86
N ASN A 216 -1.09 21.36 -1.90
CA ASN A 216 -2.55 21.36 -1.76
C ASN A 216 -3.05 20.71 -0.45
N ASN A 217 -2.33 20.82 0.67
CA ASN A 217 -2.82 20.35 1.97
C ASN A 217 -3.42 21.54 2.72
N GLU A 218 -4.74 21.71 2.61
CA GLU A 218 -5.45 22.89 3.11
C GLU A 218 -5.27 23.12 4.62
N GLY A 219 -5.29 22.05 5.42
CA GLY A 219 -5.12 22.12 6.87
C GLY A 219 -3.68 22.20 7.38
N MET A 220 -2.67 22.12 6.50
CA MET A 220 -1.27 22.05 6.89
C MET A 220 -0.80 23.35 7.56
N THR A 221 -0.44 23.29 8.84
CA THR A 221 0.03 24.44 9.63
C THR A 221 1.51 24.34 10.01
N SER A 222 2.13 23.15 9.90
CA SER A 222 3.50 22.95 10.34
C SER A 222 4.23 21.86 9.56
N LEU A 223 5.51 22.09 9.29
CA LEU A 223 6.43 21.10 8.70
C LEU A 223 7.37 20.45 9.73
N ARG A 224 7.13 20.63 11.03
CA ARG A 224 8.04 20.17 12.11
C ARG A 224 8.31 18.67 12.10
N GLY A 225 7.42 17.86 11.56
CA GLY A 225 7.66 16.43 11.35
C GLY A 225 8.87 16.14 10.44
N LEU A 226 9.36 17.12 9.68
CA LEU A 226 10.56 16.98 8.84
C LEU A 226 11.85 17.50 9.52
N SER A 227 11.85 17.77 10.83
CA SER A 227 12.97 18.46 11.51
C SER A 227 14.35 17.80 11.34
N ASN A 228 14.40 16.49 11.06
CA ASN A 228 15.65 15.74 10.85
C ASN A 228 15.97 15.48 9.37
N LEU A 229 15.10 15.87 8.44
CA LEU A 229 15.33 15.71 7.01
C LEU A 229 16.42 16.69 6.56
N SER A 230 17.61 16.17 6.22
CA SER A 230 18.79 16.99 5.89
C SER A 230 19.34 16.77 4.49
N HIS A 231 18.78 15.83 3.71
CA HIS A 231 19.26 15.53 2.35
C HIS A 231 18.11 15.49 1.35
N VAL A 232 18.04 16.52 0.49
CA VAL A 232 17.05 16.67 -0.60
C VAL A 232 17.70 17.21 -1.88
N PRO A 233 18.49 16.39 -2.60
CA PRO A 233 19.37 16.84 -3.69
C PRO A 233 18.64 17.38 -4.93
N GLU A 234 17.39 16.99 -5.19
CA GLU A 234 16.61 17.48 -6.34
C GLU A 234 15.66 18.61 -6.01
N GLY A 235 15.54 18.93 -4.72
CA GLY A 235 14.85 20.11 -4.26
C GLY A 235 13.50 19.87 -3.61
N VAL A 236 12.92 20.99 -3.20
CA VAL A 236 11.76 21.09 -2.34
C VAL A 236 10.72 21.95 -3.05
N SER A 237 9.48 21.48 -3.06
CA SER A 237 8.34 22.21 -3.57
C SER A 237 7.20 22.19 -2.55
N ILE A 238 6.94 23.34 -1.95
CA ILE A 238 5.86 23.54 -0.98
C ILE A 238 4.93 24.60 -1.56
N ASN A 239 3.83 24.16 -2.15
CA ASN A 239 2.91 25.04 -2.85
C ASN A 239 1.46 24.75 -2.47
N PHE A 240 0.61 25.77 -2.52
CA PHE A 240 -0.82 25.63 -2.28
C PHE A 240 -1.17 25.04 -0.90
N ASN A 241 -0.43 25.37 0.16
CA ASN A 241 -0.76 25.01 1.55
C ASN A 241 -1.19 26.29 2.30
N PRO A 242 -2.43 26.77 2.15
CA PRO A 242 -2.84 28.11 2.58
C PRO A 242 -2.78 28.33 4.10
N ALA A 243 -2.90 27.29 4.92
CA ALA A 243 -2.77 27.39 6.38
C ALA A 243 -1.31 27.41 6.87
N LEU A 244 -0.34 27.14 5.99
CA LEU A 244 1.08 27.08 6.34
C LEU A 244 1.66 28.50 6.29
N THR A 245 1.72 29.16 7.45
CA THR A 245 2.20 30.54 7.54
C THR A 245 3.71 30.66 7.73
N SER A 246 4.39 29.57 8.06
CA SER A 246 5.84 29.55 8.28
C SER A 246 6.41 28.15 8.03
N VAL A 247 7.66 28.11 7.56
CA VAL A 247 8.47 26.88 7.49
C VAL A 247 9.38 26.72 8.71
N GLU A 248 9.21 27.56 9.75
CA GLU A 248 9.96 27.45 11.00
C GLU A 248 9.84 26.07 11.63
N GLY A 249 10.99 25.53 12.07
CA GLY A 249 11.11 24.17 12.57
C GLY A 249 11.53 23.15 11.51
N TRP A 250 11.70 23.57 10.25
CA TRP A 250 12.38 22.80 9.22
C TRP A 250 13.41 23.69 8.51
N ILE A 251 14.70 23.38 8.68
CA ILE A 251 15.82 24.11 8.08
C ILE A 251 16.73 23.06 7.44
N ILE A 252 16.94 23.15 6.13
CA ILE A 252 17.90 22.33 5.34
C ILE A 252 19.06 23.21 4.92
#